data_AF-A0A377CXH2-F1
#
_entry.id   AF-A0A377CXH2-F1
#
_cell.length_a   1.000
_cell.length_b   1.000
_cell.length_c   1.000
_cell.angle_alpha   90.00
_cell.angle_beta   90.00
_cell.angle_gamma   90.00
#
_symmetry.space_group_name_H-M   'P 1'
#
loop_
_entity.id
_entity.type
_entity.pdbx_description
1 polymer ?
#
loop_
_entity_poly.entity_id
_entity_poly.type
_entity_poly.pdbx_seq_one_letter_code
_entity_poly.pdbx_strand_id
1 'polypeptide(L)'
;MKFVYATPPREGDANPLTGKRIYSAGLPECLEKGRKIFEWEKRRAECQNQQGNLRRGVGVACFSYTSNTWPVGVEIAGARLLMNQDGTINVQSGATEIGQGADNRLLANGWQKPWGFRSATFAVISTQDTDVTPFDPGAFASRQSYVAAPALRSAALLLKRENHRSRRSHATSVSDESDPDKRPISCWLNDRKSR
;
A
#
# COMPACT_ATOMS: atom_id res chain seq x y z
N MET A 1 24.59 34.52 -9.24
CA MET A 1 24.79 33.35 -8.36
C MET A 1 24.63 32.10 -9.22
N LYS A 2 25.73 31.50 -9.68
CA LYS A 2 25.68 30.20 -10.36
C LYS A 2 25.27 29.16 -9.32
N PHE A 3 24.28 28.33 -9.63
CA PHE A 3 24.00 27.11 -8.89
C PHE A 3 25.23 26.21 -8.99
N VAL A 4 26.18 26.34 -8.06
CA VAL A 4 27.30 25.41 -7.96
C VAL A 4 26.82 24.30 -7.04
N TYR A 5 26.36 23.21 -7.68
CA TYR A 5 26.32 21.79 -7.30
C TYR A 5 25.04 21.13 -7.83
N ALA A 6 25.23 20.42 -8.95
CA ALA A 6 24.33 19.52 -9.67
C ALA A 6 22.97 20.09 -10.12
N THR A 7 22.84 20.32 -11.42
CA THR A 7 21.52 20.41 -12.08
C THR A 7 20.64 19.28 -11.55
N PRO A 8 19.45 19.57 -10.99
CA PRO A 8 18.59 18.51 -10.48
C PRO A 8 18.26 17.55 -11.62
N PRO A 9 18.20 16.23 -11.33
CA PRO A 9 17.92 15.23 -12.36
C PRO A 9 16.61 15.54 -13.05
N ARG A 10 16.60 15.36 -14.37
CA ARG A 10 15.45 15.52 -15.24
C ARG A 10 14.90 14.17 -15.65
N GLU A 11 13.67 14.17 -16.15
CA GLU A 11 13.10 12.99 -16.76
C GLU A 11 13.98 12.54 -17.95
N GLY A 12 14.32 11.26 -17.98
CA GLY A 12 15.19 10.66 -18.97
C GLY A 12 16.66 10.58 -18.56
N ASP A 13 17.10 11.30 -17.52
CA ASP A 13 18.47 11.19 -17.00
C ASP A 13 18.72 9.80 -16.40
N ALA A 14 19.97 9.34 -16.44
CA ALA A 14 20.40 8.12 -15.76
C ALA A 14 21.06 8.47 -14.43
N ASN A 15 20.71 7.74 -13.37
CA ASN A 15 21.39 7.88 -12.10
C ASN A 15 22.86 7.45 -12.26
N PRO A 16 23.84 8.31 -11.95
CA PRO A 16 25.26 8.04 -12.19
C PRO A 16 25.82 6.88 -11.36
N LEU A 17 25.21 6.55 -10.22
CA LEU A 17 25.65 5.45 -9.35
C LEU A 17 25.02 4.11 -9.72
N THR A 18 23.77 4.11 -10.17
CA THR A 18 23.00 2.87 -10.42
C THR A 18 22.73 2.59 -11.89
N GLY A 19 22.99 3.55 -12.79
CA GLY A 19 22.65 3.48 -14.20
C GLY A 19 21.14 3.47 -14.50
N LYS A 20 20.29 3.49 -13.46
CA LYS A 20 18.83 3.41 -13.62
C LYS A 20 18.28 4.71 -14.21
N ARG A 21 17.41 4.57 -15.21
CA ARG A 21 16.74 5.69 -15.86
C ARG A 21 15.69 6.31 -14.93
N ILE A 22 15.65 7.63 -14.90
CA ILE A 22 14.68 8.41 -14.15
C ILE A 22 13.46 8.63 -15.04
N TYR A 23 12.34 7.99 -14.69
CA TYR A 23 11.09 8.06 -15.45
C TYR A 23 10.24 9.29 -15.13
N SER A 24 10.49 9.93 -13.99
CA SER A 24 9.79 11.16 -13.61
C SER A 24 10.67 11.97 -12.66
N ALA A 25 10.63 13.29 -12.81
CA ALA A 25 11.47 14.20 -12.05
C ALA A 25 10.68 15.42 -11.55
N GLY A 26 10.03 15.27 -10.39
CA GLY A 26 9.31 16.37 -9.73
C GLY A 26 10.20 17.32 -8.93
N LEU A 27 11.48 16.99 -8.73
CA LEU A 27 12.39 17.76 -7.87
C LEU A 27 12.57 19.23 -8.34
N PRO A 28 12.75 19.52 -9.64
CA PRO A 28 12.82 20.90 -10.11
C PRO A 28 11.56 21.70 -9.79
N GLU A 29 10.37 21.10 -9.94
CA GLU A 29 9.10 21.76 -9.63
C GLU A 29 8.93 22.01 -8.14
N CYS A 30 9.34 21.06 -7.30
CA CYS A 30 9.32 21.22 -5.84
C CYS A 30 10.24 22.35 -5.38
N LEU A 31 11.44 22.46 -5.96
CA LEU A 31 12.37 23.55 -5.65
C LEU A 31 11.81 24.90 -6.08
N GLU A 32 11.20 25.00 -7.25
CA GLU A 32 10.62 26.25 -7.73
C GLU A 32 9.39 26.67 -6.90
N LYS A 33 8.52 25.73 -6.53
CA LYS A 33 7.39 25.99 -5.62
C LYS A 33 7.89 26.40 -4.23
N GLY A 34 8.87 25.68 -3.69
CA GLY A 34 9.49 25.98 -2.40
C GLY A 34 10.15 27.37 -2.38
N ARG A 35 10.85 27.73 -3.45
CA ARG A 35 11.47 29.07 -3.63
C ARG A 35 10.44 30.19 -3.52
N LYS A 36 9.26 30.02 -4.13
CA LYS A 36 8.15 30.97 -4.08
C LYS A 36 7.53 31.07 -2.69
N ILE A 37 7.15 29.93 -2.09
CA ILE A 37 6.51 29.88 -0.77
C ILE A 37 7.43 30.40 0.33
N PHE A 38 8.73 30.11 0.24
CA PHE A 38 9.72 30.54 1.22
C PHE A 38 10.15 32.01 1.04
N GLU A 39 9.74 32.68 -0.05
CA GLU A 39 10.21 34.03 -0.41
C GLU A 39 11.74 34.12 -0.46
N TRP A 40 12.38 33.15 -1.13
CA TRP A 40 13.83 32.95 -1.08
C TRP A 40 14.64 34.21 -1.38
N GLU A 41 14.29 34.96 -2.42
CA GLU A 41 15.04 36.17 -2.82
C GLU A 41 15.04 37.24 -1.73
N LYS A 42 13.90 37.44 -1.06
CA LYS A 42 13.75 38.43 0.00
C LYS A 42 14.57 38.03 1.23
N ARG A 43 14.40 36.81 1.72
CA ARG A 43 15.12 36.30 2.89
C ARG A 43 16.62 36.24 2.65
N ARG A 44 17.03 35.95 1.43
CA ARG A 44 18.45 35.93 1.04
C ARG A 44 19.04 37.34 1.02
N ALA A 45 18.32 38.34 0.53
CA ALA A 45 18.75 39.74 0.58
C ALA A 45 18.91 40.24 2.03
N GLU A 46 17.98 39.87 2.92
CA GLU A 46 18.05 40.18 4.36
C GLU A 46 19.26 39.54 5.06
N CYS A 47 19.80 38.44 4.53
CA CYS A 47 20.97 37.75 5.07
C CYS A 47 22.32 38.28 4.56
N GLN A 48 22.33 39.10 3.49
CA GLN A 48 23.59 39.53 2.86
C GLN A 48 24.28 40.70 3.55
N ASN A 49 23.52 41.61 4.17
CA ASN A 49 24.05 42.86 4.75
C ASN A 49 24.03 42.87 6.28
N GLN A 50 24.14 41.71 6.93
CA GLN A 50 24.07 41.62 8.39
C GLN A 50 25.38 42.08 9.05
N GLN A 51 25.28 43.06 9.95
CA GLN A 51 26.37 43.56 10.78
C GLN A 51 26.22 43.07 12.22
N GLY A 52 27.35 42.80 12.89
CA GLY A 52 27.41 42.29 14.26
C GLY A 52 27.96 40.86 14.37
N ASN A 53 28.14 40.40 15.62
CA ASN A 53 28.70 39.08 15.93
C ASN A 53 27.74 37.91 15.65
N LEU A 54 26.43 38.17 15.55
CA LEU A 54 25.42 37.15 15.23
C LEU A 54 24.94 37.32 13.80
N ARG A 55 25.07 36.26 12.98
CA ARG A 55 24.64 36.23 11.59
C ARG A 55 23.67 35.08 11.34
N ARG A 56 22.72 35.28 10.43
CA ARG A 56 21.74 34.30 9.98
C ARG A 56 22.04 33.93 8.53
N GLY A 57 22.00 32.64 8.23
CA GLY A 57 22.14 32.11 6.89
C GLY A 57 20.83 31.49 6.41
N VAL A 58 20.65 31.49 5.10
CA VAL A 58 19.61 30.72 4.41
C VAL A 58 20.27 29.70 3.50
N GLY A 59 19.82 28.46 3.58
CA GLY A 59 20.33 27.34 2.80
C GLY A 59 19.19 26.49 2.27
N VAL A 60 19.41 25.86 1.12
CA VAL A 60 18.51 24.86 0.55
C VAL A 60 19.31 23.59 0.31
N ALA A 61 18.72 22.45 0.69
CA ALA A 61 19.25 21.14 0.39
C ALA A 61 18.17 20.35 -0.34
N CYS A 62 18.58 19.55 -1.32
CA CYS A 62 17.70 18.63 -2.01
C CYS A 62 18.33 17.24 -1.98
N PHE A 63 17.51 16.21 -1.80
CA PHE A 63 17.96 14.84 -1.86
C PHE A 63 16.93 14.01 -2.63
N SER A 64 17.43 13.00 -3.34
CA SER A 64 16.61 11.97 -3.97
C SER A 64 17.03 10.64 -3.37
N TYR A 65 16.05 9.85 -2.91
CA TYR A 65 16.28 8.54 -2.32
C TYR A 65 15.40 7.51 -3.02
N THR A 66 15.97 6.37 -3.36
CA THR A 66 15.23 5.26 -3.95
C THR A 66 14.53 4.48 -2.84
N SER A 67 13.20 4.39 -2.91
CA SER A 67 12.45 3.37 -2.17
C SER A 67 12.69 2.01 -2.84
N ASN A 68 12.54 0.91 -2.08
CA ASN A 68 12.84 -0.49 -2.41
C ASN A 68 14.32 -0.90 -2.32
N THR A 69 14.54 -2.21 -2.23
CA THR A 69 15.86 -2.85 -2.16
C THR A 69 16.14 -3.81 -3.31
N TRP A 70 15.24 -3.92 -4.30
CA TRP A 70 15.41 -4.86 -5.42
C TRP A 70 16.61 -4.48 -6.32
N PRO A 71 17.49 -5.43 -6.69
CA PRO A 71 17.43 -6.89 -6.46
C PRO A 71 18.20 -7.39 -5.23
N VAL A 72 18.80 -6.50 -4.43
CA VAL A 72 19.63 -6.87 -3.27
C VAL A 72 18.79 -7.47 -2.14
N GLY A 73 17.58 -6.96 -1.95
CA GLY A 73 16.62 -7.47 -0.97
C GLY A 73 15.33 -7.99 -1.61
N VAL A 74 14.64 -8.85 -0.86
CA VAL A 74 13.40 -9.47 -1.30
C VAL A 74 12.23 -8.50 -1.12
N GLU A 75 11.59 -8.15 -2.23
CA GLU A 75 10.46 -7.22 -2.23
C GLU A 75 9.10 -7.96 -2.28
N ILE A 76 8.81 -8.83 -1.31
CA ILE A 76 7.51 -9.54 -1.18
C ILE A 76 6.64 -9.00 -0.04
N ALA A 77 5.32 -9.09 -0.18
CA ALA A 77 4.36 -8.79 0.86
C ALA A 77 3.19 -9.77 0.82
N GLY A 78 2.69 -10.14 1.99
CA GLY A 78 1.53 -11.00 2.15
C GLY A 78 0.35 -10.24 2.74
N ALA A 79 -0.85 -10.54 2.24
CA ALA A 79 -2.11 -10.03 2.78
C ALA A 79 -3.16 -11.15 2.78
N ARG A 80 -4.00 -11.17 3.82
CA ARG A 80 -5.09 -12.11 4.00
C ARG A 80 -6.36 -11.33 4.35
N LEU A 81 -7.46 -11.75 3.73
CA LEU A 81 -8.79 -11.21 3.99
C LEU A 81 -9.68 -12.33 4.49
N LEU A 82 -10.33 -12.13 5.63
CA LEU A 82 -11.32 -13.06 6.18
C LEU A 82 -12.67 -12.36 6.20
N MET A 83 -13.67 -12.97 5.55
CA MET A 83 -15.05 -12.48 5.59
C MET A 83 -15.81 -13.24 6.67
N ASN A 84 -16.35 -12.50 7.64
CA ASN A 84 -17.19 -13.04 8.70
C ASN A 84 -18.65 -13.13 8.22
N GLN A 85 -19.46 -13.92 8.93
CA GLN A 85 -20.88 -14.15 8.60
C GLN A 85 -21.73 -12.87 8.74
N ASP A 86 -21.32 -11.94 9.60
CA ASP A 86 -21.95 -10.64 9.79
C ASP A 86 -21.63 -9.63 8.65
N GLY A 87 -20.81 -10.03 7.69
CA GLY A 87 -20.39 -9.20 6.56
C GLY A 87 -19.19 -8.29 6.85
N THR A 88 -18.61 -8.36 8.05
CA THR A 88 -17.33 -7.70 8.35
C THR A 88 -16.17 -8.43 7.68
N ILE A 89 -15.16 -7.70 7.23
CA ILE A 89 -13.97 -8.24 6.60
C ILE A 89 -12.75 -7.86 7.44
N ASN A 90 -12.13 -8.87 8.05
CA ASN A 90 -10.87 -8.74 8.76
C ASN A 90 -9.71 -8.74 7.76
N VAL A 91 -8.90 -7.68 7.82
CA VAL A 91 -7.73 -7.47 6.97
C VAL A 91 -6.48 -7.75 7.81
N GLN A 92 -5.72 -8.76 7.41
CA GLN A 92 -4.42 -9.08 7.98
C GLN A 92 -3.35 -8.79 6.93
N SER A 93 -2.36 -7.99 7.31
CA SER A 93 -1.22 -7.65 6.46
C SER A 93 0.06 -7.88 7.25
N GLY A 94 1.08 -8.45 6.61
CA GLY A 94 2.40 -8.58 7.23
C GLY A 94 3.15 -7.26 7.37
N ALA A 95 2.67 -6.18 6.74
CA ALA A 95 3.28 -4.86 6.84
C ALA A 95 3.18 -4.33 8.29
N THR A 96 4.28 -4.40 9.03
CA THR A 96 4.36 -3.98 10.44
C THR A 96 4.04 -2.49 10.62
N GLU A 97 3.13 -2.19 11.54
CA GLU A 97 2.81 -0.83 11.98
C GLU A 97 3.75 -0.40 13.11
N ILE A 98 4.47 0.71 12.89
CA ILE A 98 5.43 1.30 13.85
C ILE A 98 5.15 2.80 14.10
N GLY A 99 3.99 3.30 13.67
CA GLY A 99 3.57 4.70 13.78
C GLY A 99 3.54 5.47 12.45
N GLN A 100 3.90 4.83 11.33
CA GLN A 100 3.88 5.40 9.99
C GLN A 100 2.47 5.39 9.36
N GLY A 101 1.51 4.70 9.97
CA GLY A 101 0.14 4.60 9.46
C GLY A 101 0.00 3.62 8.30
N ALA A 102 0.78 2.54 8.32
CA ALA A 102 0.64 1.42 7.39
C ALA A 102 -0.80 0.88 7.39
N ASP A 103 -1.41 0.69 8.56
CA ASP A 103 -2.78 0.15 8.68
C ASP A 103 -3.82 1.05 8.01
N ASN A 104 -3.74 2.35 8.27
CA ASN A 104 -4.62 3.32 7.66
C ASN A 104 -4.39 3.38 6.13
N ARG A 105 -3.14 3.28 5.70
CA ARG A 105 -2.79 3.32 4.28
C ARG A 105 -3.34 2.11 3.54
N LEU A 106 -3.37 0.92 4.16
CA LEU A 106 -3.97 -0.28 3.57
C LEU A 106 -5.45 -0.06 3.23
N LEU A 107 -6.22 0.58 4.10
CA LEU A 107 -7.63 0.92 3.82
C LEU A 107 -7.77 2.03 2.78
N ALA A 108 -6.93 3.07 2.85
CA ALA A 108 -7.02 4.25 1.99
C ALA A 108 -6.71 3.99 0.50
N ASN A 109 -6.00 2.91 0.18
CA ASN A 109 -5.59 2.60 -1.20
C ASN A 109 -6.77 2.22 -2.14
N GLY A 110 -8.01 2.18 -1.63
CA GLY A 110 -9.21 2.07 -2.47
C GLY A 110 -9.38 0.70 -3.14
N TRP A 111 -8.64 -0.32 -2.68
CA TRP A 111 -8.77 -1.70 -3.14
C TRP A 111 -10.19 -2.25 -2.98
N GLN A 112 -11.04 -1.60 -2.19
CA GLN A 112 -12.44 -1.93 -1.92
C GLN A 112 -13.39 -1.45 -3.05
N LYS A 113 -13.03 -0.36 -3.76
CA LYS A 113 -13.91 0.34 -4.72
C LYS A 113 -14.37 -0.52 -5.90
N PRO A 114 -13.52 -1.32 -6.57
CA PRO A 114 -13.95 -2.00 -7.78
C PRO A 114 -14.83 -3.24 -7.57
N TRP A 115 -15.16 -3.64 -6.33
CA TRP A 115 -15.53 -5.04 -6.06
C TRP A 115 -16.85 -5.29 -5.32
N GLY A 116 -17.74 -4.30 -5.26
CA GLY A 116 -19.10 -4.51 -4.75
C GLY A 116 -19.22 -4.59 -3.21
N PHE A 117 -18.14 -4.35 -2.48
CA PHE A 117 -18.10 -4.29 -1.02
C PHE A 117 -18.58 -2.93 -0.46
N ARG A 118 -19.50 -2.23 -1.14
CA ARG A 118 -19.92 -0.86 -0.75
C ARG A 118 -20.53 -0.77 0.64
N SER A 119 -20.99 -1.90 1.20
CA SER A 119 -21.57 -2.03 2.53
C SER A 119 -20.72 -2.86 3.50
N ALA A 120 -19.54 -3.34 3.08
CA ALA A 120 -18.72 -4.18 3.96
C ALA A 120 -17.91 -3.31 4.92
N THR A 121 -17.95 -3.68 6.19
CA THR A 121 -17.13 -3.05 7.23
C THR A 121 -15.76 -3.72 7.24
N PHE A 122 -14.69 -2.94 7.09
CA PHE A 122 -13.32 -3.44 7.11
C PHE A 122 -12.69 -3.18 8.47
N ALA A 123 -12.15 -4.23 9.09
CA ALA A 123 -11.39 -4.14 10.33
C ALA A 123 -9.95 -4.57 10.05
N VAL A 124 -8.98 -3.70 10.31
CA VAL A 124 -7.56 -4.06 10.17
C VAL A 124 -7.08 -4.66 11.48
N ILE A 125 -6.48 -5.84 11.41
CA ILE A 125 -5.79 -6.44 12.55
C ILE A 125 -4.38 -5.87 12.55
N SER A 126 -4.18 -4.87 13.42
CA SER A 126 -2.92 -4.11 13.54
C SER A 126 -1.77 -4.94 14.11
N THR A 127 -2.08 -5.97 14.90
CA THR A 127 -1.08 -6.86 15.49
C THR A 127 -0.68 -7.94 14.48
N GLN A 128 0.56 -7.87 13.98
CA GLN A 128 1.13 -8.94 13.16
C GLN A 128 1.61 -10.09 14.04
N ASP A 129 1.03 -11.26 13.82
CA ASP A 129 1.36 -12.50 14.51
C ASP A 129 1.80 -13.53 13.47
N THR A 130 2.99 -14.09 13.62
CA THR A 130 3.59 -15.01 12.65
C THR A 130 2.79 -16.29 12.44
N ASP A 131 1.92 -16.67 13.36
CA ASP A 131 1.09 -17.87 13.23
C ASP A 131 -0.08 -17.66 12.26
N VAL A 132 -0.60 -16.42 12.15
CA VAL A 132 -1.83 -16.12 11.41
C VAL A 132 -1.64 -15.10 10.28
N THR A 133 -0.68 -14.20 10.42
CA THR A 133 -0.41 -13.13 9.48
C THR A 133 0.50 -13.63 8.35
N PRO A 134 0.16 -13.37 7.07
CA PRO A 134 1.01 -13.73 5.95
C PRO A 134 2.41 -13.11 6.04
N PHE A 135 3.40 -13.83 5.51
CA PHE A 135 4.79 -13.40 5.54
C PHE A 135 5.02 -12.05 4.84
N ASP A 136 5.75 -11.17 5.53
CA ASP A 136 6.30 -9.92 5.02
C ASP A 136 7.64 -9.68 5.74
N PRO A 137 8.71 -9.20 5.04
CA PRO A 137 10.00 -8.99 5.68
C PRO A 137 10.03 -7.75 6.60
N GLY A 138 8.93 -7.01 6.74
CA GLY A 138 8.72 -6.00 7.77
C GLY A 138 8.83 -4.55 7.27
N ALA A 139 8.89 -3.62 8.22
CA ALA A 139 8.95 -2.18 7.96
C ALA A 139 10.37 -1.71 7.61
N PHE A 140 10.73 -1.72 6.32
CA PHE A 140 12.02 -1.19 5.84
C PHE A 140 11.94 -0.56 4.44
N ALA A 141 12.99 0.16 4.04
CA ALA A 141 13.23 0.72 2.70
C ALA A 141 12.07 1.52 2.08
N SER A 142 11.19 2.10 2.90
CA SER A 142 10.01 2.85 2.46
C SER A 142 9.14 2.09 1.44
N ARG A 143 9.10 0.75 1.52
CA ARG A 143 8.51 -0.13 0.50
C ARG A 143 7.08 -0.58 0.79
N GLN A 144 6.67 -0.59 2.06
CA GLN A 144 5.50 -1.33 2.54
C GLN A 144 4.21 -1.02 1.77
N SER A 145 3.92 0.27 1.53
CA SER A 145 2.71 0.65 0.78
C SER A 145 2.74 0.17 -0.67
N TYR A 146 3.92 0.18 -1.29
CA TYR A 146 4.10 -0.21 -2.69
C TYR A 146 3.86 -1.71 -2.90
N VAL A 147 4.29 -2.56 -1.97
CA VAL A 147 4.12 -4.02 -2.09
C VAL A 147 2.84 -4.56 -1.46
N ALA A 148 2.38 -3.98 -0.36
CA ALA A 148 1.19 -4.46 0.32
C ALA A 148 -0.09 -4.15 -0.47
N ALA A 149 -0.13 -3.03 -1.20
CA ALA A 149 -1.32 -2.67 -2.00
C ALA A 149 -1.64 -3.68 -3.12
N PRO A 150 -0.68 -4.12 -3.96
CA PRO A 150 -0.90 -5.23 -4.89
C PRO A 150 -1.29 -6.54 -4.22
N ALA A 151 -0.64 -6.91 -3.10
CA ALA A 151 -0.96 -8.14 -2.37
C ALA A 151 -2.42 -8.13 -1.87
N LEU A 152 -2.85 -7.01 -1.28
CA LEU A 152 -4.21 -6.80 -0.80
C LEU A 152 -5.25 -6.82 -1.93
N ARG A 153 -4.91 -6.20 -3.07
CA ARG A 153 -5.76 -6.26 -4.28
C ARG A 153 -5.94 -7.70 -4.77
N SER A 154 -4.87 -8.49 -4.78
CA SER A 154 -4.93 -9.91 -5.17
C SER A 154 -5.79 -10.73 -4.20
N ALA A 155 -5.64 -10.53 -2.89
CA ALA A 155 -6.47 -11.18 -1.90
C ALA A 155 -7.97 -10.83 -2.07
N ALA A 156 -8.29 -9.56 -2.34
CA ALA A 156 -9.65 -9.11 -2.58
C ALA A 156 -10.28 -9.76 -3.82
N LEU A 157 -9.50 -9.94 -4.89
CA LEU A 157 -9.93 -10.63 -6.10
C LEU A 157 -10.26 -12.11 -5.85
N LEU A 158 -9.41 -12.79 -5.07
CA LEU A 158 -9.64 -14.19 -4.70
C LEU A 158 -10.90 -14.33 -3.85
N LEU A 159 -11.07 -13.49 -2.83
CA LEU A 159 -12.25 -13.49 -1.97
C LEU A 159 -13.53 -13.26 -2.79
N LYS A 160 -13.51 -12.32 -3.74
CA LYS A 160 -14.65 -12.08 -4.64
C LYS A 160 -14.98 -13.31 -5.49
N ARG A 161 -13.97 -13.94 -6.08
CA ARG A 161 -14.16 -15.14 -6.91
C ARG A 161 -14.81 -16.27 -6.10
N GLU A 162 -14.34 -16.48 -4.88
CA GLU A 162 -14.89 -17.51 -4.00
C GLU A 162 -16.32 -17.19 -3.57
N ASN A 163 -16.59 -15.95 -3.18
CA ASN A 163 -17.96 -15.52 -2.82
C ASN A 163 -18.95 -15.72 -3.99
N HIS A 164 -18.56 -15.38 -5.22
CA HIS A 164 -19.40 -15.66 -6.39
C HIS A 164 -19.59 -17.14 -6.66
N ARG A 165 -18.56 -17.96 -6.43
CA ARG A 165 -18.64 -19.42 -6.56
C ARG A 165 -19.64 -20.00 -5.55
N SER A 166 -19.53 -19.62 -4.28
CA SER A 166 -20.42 -20.07 -3.21
C SER A 166 -21.87 -19.63 -3.43
N ARG A 167 -22.10 -18.43 -3.97
CA ARG A 167 -23.46 -17.97 -4.33
C ARG A 167 -24.04 -18.75 -5.50
N ARG A 168 -23.22 -19.13 -6.49
CA ARG A 168 -23.66 -19.99 -7.60
C ARG A 168 -23.97 -21.40 -7.13
N SER A 169 -23.15 -21.99 -6.27
CA SER A 169 -23.40 -23.34 -5.73
C SER A 169 -24.65 -23.38 -4.86
N HIS A 170 -24.87 -22.38 -4.01
CA HIS A 170 -26.12 -22.23 -3.25
C HIS A 170 -27.34 -22.00 -4.15
N ALA A 171 -27.20 -21.20 -5.21
CA ALA A 171 -28.29 -21.01 -6.17
C ALA A 171 -28.66 -22.32 -6.87
N THR A 172 -27.67 -23.13 -7.27
CA THR A 172 -27.92 -24.46 -7.87
C THR A 172 -28.54 -25.46 -6.89
N SER A 173 -28.16 -25.45 -5.60
CA SER A 173 -28.78 -26.35 -4.61
C SER A 173 -30.21 -25.95 -4.26
N VAL A 174 -30.52 -24.65 -4.27
CA VAL A 174 -31.90 -24.14 -4.05
C VAL A 174 -32.79 -24.35 -5.28
N SER A 175 -32.21 -24.42 -6.48
CA SER A 175 -32.95 -24.70 -7.73
C SER A 175 -33.40 -26.17 -7.86
N ASP A 176 -32.86 -27.08 -7.06
CA ASP A 176 -33.23 -28.51 -7.06
C ASP A 176 -34.39 -28.83 -6.09
N GLU A 177 -34.83 -27.88 -5.25
CA GLU A 177 -35.95 -28.04 -4.30
C GLU A 177 -37.34 -27.70 -4.89
N SER A 178 -37.41 -27.23 -6.15
CA SER A 178 -38.68 -26.84 -6.79
C SER A 178 -39.34 -27.94 -7.65
N ASP A 179 -38.91 -29.20 -7.52
CA ASP A 179 -39.52 -30.35 -8.20
C ASP A 179 -40.34 -31.17 -7.17
N PRO A 180 -41.68 -31.12 -7.21
CA PRO A 180 -42.54 -31.77 -6.21
C PRO A 180 -42.50 -33.31 -6.24
N ASP A 181 -41.78 -33.94 -7.18
CA ASP A 181 -41.78 -35.40 -7.37
C ASP A 181 -40.44 -36.10 -7.00
N LYS A 182 -39.44 -35.36 -6.50
CA LYS A 182 -38.16 -35.96 -6.06
C LYS A 182 -38.20 -36.33 -4.57
N ARG A 183 -38.29 -37.63 -4.28
CA ARG A 183 -38.07 -38.19 -2.93
C ARG A 183 -36.71 -37.73 -2.38
N PRO A 184 -36.61 -37.37 -1.09
CA PRO A 184 -35.39 -36.81 -0.53
C PRO A 184 -34.30 -37.88 -0.48
N ILE A 185 -33.31 -37.76 -1.36
CA ILE A 185 -32.03 -38.44 -1.14
C ILE A 185 -31.31 -37.62 -0.08
N SER A 186 -31.45 -38.07 1.16
CA SER A 186 -30.72 -37.56 2.32
C SER A 186 -29.21 -37.70 2.09
N CYS A 187 -28.54 -36.63 1.66
CA CYS A 187 -27.09 -36.53 1.74
C CYS A 187 -26.72 -36.03 3.15
N TRP A 188 -26.69 -36.97 4.10
CA TRP A 188 -25.95 -36.78 5.35
C TRP A 188 -24.46 -36.77 5.04
N LEU A 189 -23.86 -35.59 4.90
CA LEU A 189 -22.42 -35.45 5.07
C LEU A 189 -22.15 -35.21 6.56
N ASN A 190 -21.99 -36.29 7.31
CA ASN A 190 -21.35 -36.25 8.61
C ASN A 190 -20.11 -37.14 8.53
N ASP A 191 -18.97 -36.50 8.28
CA ASP A 191 -17.67 -37.09 8.52
C ASP A 191 -17.51 -37.25 10.04
N ARG A 192 -17.80 -38.46 10.55
CA ARG A 192 -17.32 -38.92 11.86
C ARG A 192 -16.53 -40.20 11.66
N LYS A 193 -15.21 -40.05 11.56
CA LYS A 193 -14.26 -41.06 12.01
C LYS A 193 -14.54 -41.43 13.47
N SER A 194 -14.92 -42.69 13.74
CA SER A 194 -14.37 -43.46 14.88
C SER A 194 -14.88 -44.90 14.90
N ARG A 195 -13.92 -45.83 14.77
CA ARG A 195 -13.93 -47.28 15.08
C ARG A 195 -14.70 -48.20 14.16
#